data_AF-A0A511H914-F1
#
_entry.id   AF-A0A511H914-F1
#
_cell.length_a   1.000
_cell.length_b   1.000
_cell.length_c   1.000
_cell.angle_alpha   90.00
_cell.angle_beta   90.00
_cell.angle_gamma   90.00
#
_symmetry.space_group_name_H-M   'P 1'
#
loop_
_entity.id
_entity.type
_entity.pdbx_description
1 polymer ?
#
loop_
_entity_poly.entity_id
_entity_poly.type
_entity_poly.pdbx_seq_one_letter_code
_entity_poly.pdbx_strand_id
1 'polypeptide(L)'
;MNAAKTLLNFILAGALLGFVVASWLGPNYLGWYNETPYATQTMCNLPEVVRKTSADLISYQVIGGGVGAGLFLILGVVVVRRSHRKARVQADQTPPPTEPRATA
;
A
#
# COMPACT_ATOMS: atom_id res chain seq x y z
N MET A 1 -3.02 -7.56 -19.31
CA MET A 1 -2.55 -7.74 -17.92
C MET A 1 -3.73 -8.23 -17.08
N ASN A 2 -3.55 -9.28 -16.27
CA ASN A 2 -4.63 -9.76 -15.41
C ASN A 2 -4.90 -8.73 -14.30
N ALA A 3 -6.13 -8.23 -14.21
CA ALA A 3 -6.51 -7.21 -13.24
C ALA A 3 -6.22 -7.66 -11.79
N ALA A 4 -6.56 -8.91 -11.46
CA ALA A 4 -6.26 -9.49 -10.14
C ALA A 4 -4.76 -9.47 -9.80
N LYS A 5 -3.89 -9.86 -10.74
CA LYS A 5 -2.43 -9.81 -10.55
C LYS A 5 -1.93 -8.38 -10.36
N THR A 6 -2.48 -7.44 -11.12
CA THR A 6 -2.12 -6.02 -11.01
C THR A 6 -2.51 -5.49 -9.63
N LEU A 7 -3.75 -5.73 -9.19
CA LEU A 7 -4.23 -5.31 -7.87
C LEU A 7 -3.42 -5.95 -6.74
N LEU A 8 -3.13 -7.25 -6.82
CA LEU A 8 -2.32 -7.94 -5.82
C LEU A 8 -0.92 -7.32 -5.71
N ASN A 9 -0.29 -7.01 -6.84
CA ASN A 9 1.02 -6.36 -6.84
C ASN A 9 0.96 -4.97 -6.20
N PHE A 10 -0.09 -4.19 -6.48
CA PHE A 10 -0.28 -2.90 -5.83
C PHE A 10 -0.46 -3.05 -4.32
N ILE A 11 -1.35 -3.95 -3.88
CA ILE A 11 -1.58 -4.23 -2.45
C ILE A 11 -0.28 -4.62 -1.76
N LEU A 12 0.47 -5.56 -2.34
CA LEU A 12 1.73 -6.05 -1.75
C LEU A 12 2.78 -4.94 -1.69
N ALA A 13 2.95 -4.17 -2.77
CA ALA A 13 3.87 -3.04 -2.80
C ALA A 13 3.50 -1.99 -1.74
N GLY A 14 2.21 -1.65 -1.63
CA GLY A 14 1.72 -0.71 -0.63
C GLY A 14 1.90 -1.21 0.80
N ALA A 15 1.60 -2.49 1.04
CA ALA A 15 1.78 -3.11 2.35
C ALA A 15 3.25 -3.07 2.78
N LEU A 16 4.16 -3.52 1.91
CA LEU A 16 5.60 -3.53 2.20
C LEU A 16 6.13 -2.11 2.43
N LEU A 17 5.73 -1.15 1.59
CA LEU A 17 6.11 0.25 1.78
C LEU A 17 5.57 0.81 3.10
N GLY A 18 4.33 0.49 3.46
CA GLY A 18 3.72 0.85 4.74
C GLY A 18 4.47 0.25 5.94
N PHE A 19 4.89 -1.01 5.85
CA PHE A 19 5.73 -1.67 6.86
C PHE A 19 7.08 -0.96 7.03
N VAL A 20 7.75 -0.62 5.93
CA VAL A 20 9.05 0.08 5.97
C VAL A 20 8.89 1.46 6.61
N VAL A 21 7.88 2.23 6.19
CA VAL A 21 7.61 3.55 6.75
C VAL A 21 7.25 3.47 8.24
N ALA A 22 6.40 2.52 8.65
CA ALA A 22 6.07 2.32 10.06
C ALA A 22 7.27 1.85 10.89
N SER A 23 8.13 1.01 10.33
CA SER A 23 9.36 0.56 11.01
C SER A 23 10.36 1.68 11.21
N TRP A 24 10.32 2.71 10.37
CA TRP A 24 11.13 3.90 10.55
C TRP A 24 10.49 4.91 11.51
N LEU A 25 9.21 5.23 11.33
CA LEU A 25 8.51 6.23 12.15
C LEU A 25 8.22 5.73 13.57
N GLY A 26 7.89 4.46 13.75
CA GLY A 26 7.49 3.88 15.03
C GLY A 26 8.54 4.08 16.13
N PRO A 27 9.79 3.60 15.95
CA PRO A 27 10.85 3.80 16.94
C PRO A 27 11.14 5.28 17.23
N ASN A 28 11.16 6.13 16.21
CA ASN A 28 11.40 7.57 16.36
C ASN A 28 10.27 8.25 17.15
N TYR A 29 9.02 7.88 16.88
CA TYR A 29 7.85 8.39 17.60
C TYR A 29 7.84 7.94 19.07
N LEU A 30 8.18 6.66 19.33
CA LEU A 30 8.35 6.17 20.70
C LEU A 30 9.46 6.93 21.42
N GLY A 31 10.61 7.14 20.78
CA GLY A 31 11.71 7.93 21.32
C GLY A 31 11.26 9.33 21.71
N TRP A 32 10.60 10.05 20.80
CA TRP A 32 10.09 11.40 21.06
C TRP A 32 9.13 11.47 22.26
N TYR A 33 8.27 10.46 22.45
CA TYR A 33 7.33 10.42 23.57
C TYR A 33 7.97 10.00 24.89
N ASN A 34 9.05 9.23 24.85
CA ASN A 34 9.69 8.66 26.03
C ASN A 34 10.95 9.41 26.46
N GLU A 35 11.40 10.40 25.67
CA GLU A 35 12.51 11.29 25.98
C GLU A 35 12.00 12.65 26.51
N THR A 36 12.76 13.26 27.42
CA THR A 36 12.41 14.55 28.05
C THR A 36 12.32 15.68 27.02
N PRO A 37 11.42 16.67 27.19
CA PRO A 37 10.59 16.95 28.37
C PRO A 37 9.21 16.27 28.36
N TYR A 38 8.87 15.50 27.32
CA TYR A 38 7.53 14.92 27.16
C TYR A 38 7.37 13.56 27.85
N ALA A 39 8.47 12.97 28.31
CA ALA A 39 8.46 11.77 29.13
C ALA A 39 7.65 11.99 30.41
N THR A 40 6.50 11.32 30.52
CA THR A 40 5.58 11.48 31.66
C THR A 40 6.00 10.69 32.90
N GLN A 41 6.79 9.61 32.75
CA GLN A 41 7.17 8.71 33.85
C GLN A 41 8.52 8.03 33.62
N THR A 42 9.34 7.91 34.67
CA THR A 42 10.58 7.12 34.67
C THR A 42 10.25 5.64 34.88
N MET A 43 10.54 4.80 33.88
CA MET A 43 10.16 3.38 33.92
C MET A 43 11.16 2.55 34.75
N CYS A 44 10.73 2.00 35.88
CA CYS A 44 11.59 1.19 36.78
C CYS A 44 11.60 -0.31 36.46
N ASN A 45 10.67 -0.80 35.64
CA ASN A 45 10.55 -2.21 35.27
C ASN A 45 10.93 -2.40 33.78
N LEU A 46 12.22 -2.63 33.53
CA LEU A 46 12.78 -2.76 32.19
C LEU A 46 12.12 -3.87 31.34
N PRO A 47 11.87 -5.09 31.86
CA PRO A 47 11.17 -6.12 31.11
C PRO A 47 9.80 -5.70 30.57
N GLU A 48 9.02 -4.96 31.37
CA GLU A 48 7.70 -4.50 30.97
C GLU A 48 7.78 -3.46 29.85
N VAL A 49 8.75 -2.54 29.91
CA VAL A 49 8.98 -1.54 28.87
C VAL A 49 9.31 -2.18 27.54
N VAL A 50 10.21 -3.17 27.54
CA VAL A 50 10.59 -3.89 26.31
C VAL A 50 9.38 -4.58 25.72
N ARG A 51 8.57 -5.25 26.55
CA ARG A 51 7.37 -5.97 26.11
C ARG A 51 6.32 -5.03 25.52
N LYS A 52 6.06 -3.91 26.19
CA LYS A 52 5.12 -2.88 25.71
C LYS A 52 5.60 -2.23 24.41
N THR A 53 6.84 -1.77 24.37
CA THR A 53 7.46 -1.15 23.19
C THR A 53 7.40 -2.10 21.99
N SER A 54 7.71 -3.38 22.20
CA SER A 54 7.62 -4.40 21.14
C SER A 54 6.19 -4.57 20.64
N ALA A 55 5.20 -4.61 21.53
CA ALA A 55 3.79 -4.70 21.16
C ALA A 55 3.30 -3.46 20.38
N ASP A 56 3.75 -2.26 20.78
CA ASP A 56 3.45 -1.01 20.09
C ASP A 56 4.08 -0.98 18.69
N LEU A 57 5.34 -1.40 18.56
CA LEU A 57 6.04 -1.52 17.28
C LEU A 57 5.33 -2.48 16.32
N ILE A 58 4.92 -3.65 16.80
CA ILE A 58 4.14 -4.61 16.01
C ILE A 58 2.81 -3.99 15.59
N SER A 59 2.13 -3.31 16.51
CA SER A 59 0.85 -2.64 16.22
C SER A 59 1.01 -1.58 15.13
N TYR A 60 2.06 -0.76 15.20
CA TYR A 60 2.34 0.26 14.17
C TYR A 60 2.68 -0.34 12.83
N GLN A 61 3.40 -1.46 12.79
CA GLN A 61 3.68 -2.19 11.56
C GLN A 61 2.42 -2.75 10.91
N VAL A 62 1.53 -3.35 11.70
CA VAL A 62 0.23 -3.86 11.21
C VAL A 62 -0.63 -2.72 10.66
N ILE A 63 -0.70 -1.59 11.38
CA ILE A 63 -1.43 -0.40 10.94
C ILE A 63 -0.81 0.17 9.66
N GLY A 64 0.51 0.37 9.64
CA GLY A 64 1.22 0.91 8.48
C GLY A 64 1.07 0.04 7.24
N GLY A 65 1.24 -1.27 7.38
CA GLY A 65 1.02 -2.24 6.30
C GLY A 65 -0.43 -2.24 5.83
N GLY A 66 -1.39 -2.22 6.74
CA GLY A 66 -2.82 -2.16 6.40
C GLY A 66 -3.21 -0.89 5.65
N VAL A 67 -2.75 0.27 6.13
CA VAL A 67 -2.99 1.58 5.47
C VAL A 67 -2.32 1.63 4.11
N GLY A 68 -1.04 1.22 4.02
CA GLY A 68 -0.30 1.18 2.76
C GLY A 68 -0.97 0.28 1.71
N ALA A 69 -1.40 -0.91 2.12
CA ALA A 69 -2.17 -1.83 1.30
C ALA A 69 -3.46 -1.19 0.77
N GLY A 70 -4.23 -0.55 1.65
CA GLY A 70 -5.49 0.12 1.30
C GLY A 70 -5.29 1.26 0.29
N LEU A 71 -4.31 2.14 0.51
CA LEU A 71 -4.01 3.26 -0.39
C LEU A 71 -3.59 2.76 -1.77
N PHE A 72 -2.71 1.77 -1.84
CA PHE A 72 -2.27 1.23 -3.12
C PHE A 72 -3.34 0.39 -3.80
N LEU A 73 -4.25 -0.26 -3.06
CA LEU A 73 -5.43 -0.91 -3.65
C LEU A 73 -6.27 0.11 -4.42
N ILE A 74 -6.57 1.26 -3.80
CA ILE A 74 -7.32 2.34 -4.46
C ILE A 74 -6.58 2.79 -5.73
N LEU A 75 -5.27 3.00 -5.64
CA LEU A 75 -4.45 3.41 -6.77
C LEU A 75 -4.44 2.36 -7.89
N GLY A 76 -4.31 1.09 -7.54
CA GLY A 76 -4.38 -0.04 -8.46
C GLY A 76 -5.73 -0.13 -9.18
N VAL A 77 -6.85 0.08 -8.46
CA VAL A 77 -8.19 0.14 -9.04
C VAL A 77 -8.30 1.30 -10.05
N VAL A 78 -7.77 2.47 -9.73
CA VAL A 78 -7.74 3.62 -10.65
C VAL A 78 -6.93 3.29 -11.90
N VAL A 79 -5.77 2.64 -11.76
CA VAL A 79 -4.91 2.24 -12.89
C VAL A 79 -5.62 1.24 -13.79
N VAL A 80 -6.21 0.18 -13.22
CA VAL A 80 -6.96 -0.83 -13.97
C VAL A 80 -8.15 -0.20 -14.70
N ARG A 81 -8.92 0.67 -14.04
CA ARG A 81 -10.03 1.40 -14.68
C ARG A 81 -9.55 2.26 -15.85
N ARG A 82 -8.43 2.98 -15.69
CA ARG A 82 -7.84 3.78 -16.76
C ARG A 82 -7.35 2.93 -17.93
N SER A 83 -6.75 1.77 -17.68
CA SER A 83 -6.28 0.88 -18.75
C SER A 83 -7.44 0.30 -19.57
N HIS A 84 -8.53 -0.12 -18.91
CA HIS A 84 -9.73 -0.59 -19.61
C HIS A 84 -10.38 0.51 -20.44
N ARG A 85 -10.42 1.75 -19.92
CA ARG A 85 -10.97 2.89 -20.67
C ARG A 85 -10.14 3.21 -21.92
N LYS A 86 -8.80 3.19 -21.81
CA LYS A 86 -7.90 3.35 -22.97
C LYS A 86 -8.09 2.24 -24.00
N ALA A 87 -8.21 0.99 -23.57
CA ALA A 87 -8.42 -0.15 -24.47
C ALA A 87 -9.75 -0.03 -25.25
N ARG A 88 -10.83 0.46 -24.63
CA ARG A 88 -12.09 0.73 -25.33
C ARG A 88 -11.97 1.83 -26.38
N VAL A 89 -11.35 2.96 -26.02
CA VAL A 89 -11.12 4.06 -26.97
C VAL A 89 -10.29 3.60 -28.17
N GLN A 90 -9.28 2.75 -27.95
CA GLN A 90 -8.47 2.18 -29.03
C GLN A 90 -9.29 1.25 -29.94
N ALA A 91 -10.18 0.44 -29.37
CA ALA A 91 -11.05 -0.46 -30.14
C ALA A 91 -12.04 0.32 -31.03
N ASP A 92 -12.56 1.44 -30.54
CA ASP A 92 -13.44 2.32 -31.32
C ASP A 92 -12.69 3.06 -32.45
N GLN A 93 -11.36 3.18 -32.36
CA GLN A 93 -10.53 3.86 -33.36
C GLN A 93 -9.98 2.92 -34.46
N THR A 94 -10.02 1.61 -34.27
CA THR A 94 -9.64 0.65 -35.30
C THR A 94 -10.75 0.54 -36.36
N PRO A 95 -10.48 0.82 -37.65
CA PRO A 95 -11.47 0.64 -38.71
C PRO A 95 -11.90 -0.84 -38.77
N PRO A 96 -13.16 -1.14 -39.14
CA PRO A 96 -13.59 -2.52 -39.30
C PRO A 96 -12.69 -3.24 -40.33
N PRO A 97 -12.39 -4.53 -40.13
CA PRO A 97 -11.63 -5.31 -41.11
C PRO A 97 -12.33 -5.19 -42.46
N THR A 98 -11.60 -4.76 -43.49
CA THR A 98 -12.12 -4.77 -44.87
C THR A 98 -12.42 -6.23 -45.22
N GLU A 99 -13.70 -6.61 -45.23
CA GLU A 99 -14.11 -7.91 -45.74
C GLU A 99 -13.55 -8.07 -47.17
N PRO A 100 -12.88 -9.19 -47.49
CA PRO A 100 -12.45 -9.45 -48.86
C PRO A 100 -13.68 -9.48 -49.74
N ARG A 101 -13.84 -8.45 -50.58
CA ARG A 101 -14.89 -8.37 -51.60
C ARG A 101 -14.76 -9.62 -52.48
N ALA A 102 -15.65 -10.59 -52.31
CA ALA A 102 -15.75 -11.75 -53.17
C ALA A 102 -16.03 -11.24 -54.59
N THR A 103 -15.02 -11.34 -55.45
CA THR A 103 -15.15 -11.10 -56.89
C THR A 103 -15.99 -12.23 -57.49
N ALA A 104 -17.14 -11.85 -58.05
CA ALA A 104 -18.03 -12.72 -58.81
C ALA A 104 -17.44 -13.09 -60.18
#